data_AF-A0AAW7D2K4-F1
#
_entry.id   AF-A0AAW7D2K4-F1
#
_cell.length_a   1.000
_cell.length_b   1.000
_cell.length_c   1.000
_cell.angle_alpha   90.00
_cell.angle_beta   90.00
_cell.angle_gamma   90.00
#
_symmetry.space_group_name_H-M   'P 1'
#
loop_
_entity.id
_entity.type
_entity.pdbx_description
1 polymer ?
#
loop_
_entity_poly.entity_id
_entity_poly.type
_entity_poly.pdbx_seq_one_letter_code
_entity_poly.pdbx_strand_id
1 'polypeptide(L)'
;MAKQQRTQKQTTVDHKNGNGYQQEHTEVFDDNLLPDATEIQKLKEMDPEIMTWLKARAEKEQDFRHAAFNHRTTILESDVKGSIRINTMGTIFAFIIIMSGMAFSAFLVHYGSIIAGTIFSGLTIVYAASLFLRKKRNMSNEK
;
A
#
# COMPACT_ATOMS: atom_id res chain seq x y z
N MET A 1 -13.77 21.82 15.15
CA MET A 1 -13.80 22.52 13.84
C MET A 1 -12.37 22.53 13.36
N ALA A 2 -12.07 21.92 12.20
CA ALA A 2 -10.68 21.85 11.73
C ALA A 2 -10.25 23.22 11.19
N LYS A 3 -9.18 23.79 11.74
CA LYS A 3 -8.62 25.06 11.27
C LYS A 3 -7.65 24.75 10.15
N GLN A 4 -7.94 25.23 8.95
CA GLN A 4 -7.09 25.03 7.77
C GLN A 4 -6.24 26.28 7.55
N GLN A 5 -4.92 26.13 7.62
CA GLN A 5 -3.99 27.20 7.28
C GLN A 5 -3.20 26.80 6.02
N ARG A 6 -3.36 27.59 4.95
CA ARG A 6 -2.67 27.41 3.67
C ARG A 6 -1.61 28.49 3.51
N THR A 7 -0.35 28.08 3.37
CA THR A 7 0.77 28.99 3.10
C THR A 7 1.43 28.61 1.78
N GLN A 8 1.50 29.55 0.84
CA GLN A 8 2.13 29.37 -0.47
C GLN A 8 3.36 30.27 -0.55
N LYS A 9 4.52 29.70 -0.83
CA LYS A 9 5.78 30.44 -1.00
C LYS A 9 6.36 30.11 -2.37
N GLN A 10 6.49 31.14 -3.22
CA GLN A 10 7.13 31.01 -4.52
C GLN A 10 8.54 31.61 -4.45
N THR A 11 9.54 30.81 -4.74
CA THR A 11 10.96 31.23 -4.75
C THR A 11 11.50 31.06 -6.16
N THR A 12 12.02 32.13 -6.73
CA THR A 12 12.76 32.10 -8.00
C THR A 12 14.14 31.50 -7.77
N VAL A 13 14.49 30.49 -8.55
CA VAL A 13 15.79 29.82 -8.48
C VAL A 13 16.50 30.06 -9.81
N ASP A 14 17.53 30.91 -9.79
CA ASP A 14 18.40 31.12 -10.95
C ASP A 14 19.38 29.96 -11.07
N HIS A 15 19.32 29.22 -12.18
CA HIS A 15 20.27 28.17 -12.54
C HIS A 15 21.11 28.62 -13.73
N LYS A 16 22.34 28.09 -13.87
CA LYS A 16 23.27 28.44 -14.96
C LYS A 16 22.71 28.22 -16.38
N ASN A 17 21.63 27.46 -16.54
CA ASN A 17 20.98 27.14 -17.83
C ASN A 17 19.53 27.66 -17.95
N GLY A 18 19.06 28.54 -17.04
CA GLY A 18 17.73 29.16 -17.12
C GLY A 18 17.06 29.37 -15.76
N ASN A 19 16.00 30.19 -15.76
CA ASN A 19 15.29 30.59 -14.56
C ASN A 19 14.16 29.59 -14.26
N GLY A 20 14.21 28.95 -13.09
CA GLY A 20 13.15 28.06 -12.61
C GLY A 20 12.35 28.70 -11.48
N TYR A 21 11.09 28.30 -11.33
CA TYR A 21 10.26 28.67 -10.19
C TYR A 21 10.11 27.44 -9.28
N GLN A 22 10.53 27.55 -8.03
CA GLN A 22 10.24 26.57 -6.99
C GLN A 22 9.03 27.04 -6.20
N GLN A 23 7.91 26.34 -6.34
CA GLN A 23 6.69 26.56 -5.57
C GLN A 23 6.66 25.61 -4.38
N GLU A 24 6.66 26.15 -3.17
CA GLU A 24 6.45 25.40 -1.93
C GLU A 24 5.03 25.67 -1.45
N HIS A 25 4.26 24.61 -1.28
CA HIS A 25 2.87 24.65 -0.83
C HIS A 25 2.77 23.90 0.49
N THR A 26 2.58 24.63 1.59
CA THR A 26 2.45 24.08 2.93
C THR A 26 0.99 24.19 3.36
N GLU A 27 0.32 23.05 3.52
CA GLU A 27 -1.00 22.95 4.13
C GLU A 27 -0.85 22.43 5.55
N VAL A 28 -1.30 23.21 6.54
CA VAL A 28 -1.34 22.82 7.94
C VAL A 28 -2.79 22.53 8.30
N PHE A 29 -3.06 21.28 8.63
CA PHE A 29 -4.36 20.82 9.15
C PHE A 29 -4.28 20.79 10.67
N ASP A 30 -5.02 21.68 11.33
CA ASP A 30 -5.20 21.63 12.78
C ASP A 30 -6.32 20.62 13.09
N ASP A 31 -5.90 19.47 13.60
CA ASP A 31 -6.75 18.30 13.84
C ASP A 31 -7.17 18.18 15.32
N ASN A 32 -7.14 19.29 16.04
CA ASN A 32 -7.55 19.36 17.44
C ASN A 32 -9.07 19.10 17.59
N LEU A 33 -9.40 18.15 18.48
CA LEU A 33 -10.77 17.79 18.83
C LEU A 33 -11.49 18.89 19.62
N LEU A 34 -10.75 19.66 20.40
CA LEU A 34 -11.27 20.75 21.24
C LEU A 34 -10.80 22.11 20.69
N PRO A 35 -11.63 23.17 20.82
CA PRO A 35 -11.22 24.54 20.56
C PRO A 35 -10.12 24.98 21.54
N ASP A 36 -9.48 26.10 21.22
CA ASP A 36 -8.49 26.69 22.10
C ASP A 36 -9.10 27.11 23.46
N ALA A 37 -8.29 27.09 24.52
CA ALA A 37 -8.74 27.41 25.88
C ALA A 37 -9.38 28.80 25.98
N THR A 38 -8.91 29.77 25.19
CA THR A 38 -9.47 31.12 25.14
C THR A 38 -10.86 31.17 24.49
N GLU A 39 -11.12 30.32 23.49
CA GLU A 39 -12.44 30.19 22.86
C GLU A 39 -13.41 29.45 23.78
N ILE A 40 -12.93 28.42 24.49
CA ILE A 40 -13.70 27.71 25.51
C ILE A 40 -14.17 28.66 26.62
N GLN A 41 -13.30 29.59 27.06
CA GLN A 41 -13.66 30.56 28.09
C GLN A 41 -14.81 31.48 27.64
N LYS A 42 -14.75 31.98 26.39
CA LYS A 42 -15.83 32.78 25.78
C LYS A 42 -17.12 31.98 25.60
N LEU A 43 -17.01 30.71 25.22
CA LEU A 43 -18.16 29.82 25.08
C LEU A 43 -18.83 29.56 26.43
N LYS A 44 -18.04 29.43 27.51
CA LYS A 44 -18.54 29.21 28.88
C LYS A 44 -19.29 30.42 29.43
N GLU A 45 -18.92 31.63 29.02
CA GLU A 45 -19.65 32.87 29.37
C GLU A 45 -21.05 32.90 28.77
N MET A 46 -21.26 32.26 27.60
CA MET A 46 -22.56 32.17 26.94
C MET A 46 -23.40 30.98 27.42
N ASP A 47 -22.76 29.84 27.70
CA ASP A 47 -23.41 28.63 28.23
C ASP A 47 -22.50 27.95 29.26
N PRO A 48 -22.88 27.94 30.55
CA PRO A 48 -22.10 27.30 31.62
C PRO A 48 -21.90 25.79 31.43
N GLU A 49 -22.80 25.10 30.72
CA GLU A 49 -22.76 23.64 30.53
C GLU A 49 -22.08 23.21 29.22
N ILE A 50 -21.59 24.15 28.42
CA ILE A 50 -20.99 23.89 27.10
C ILE A 50 -19.85 22.87 27.13
N MET A 51 -19.13 22.80 28.25
CA MET A 51 -18.00 21.88 28.44
C MET A 51 -18.45 20.41 28.43
N THR A 52 -19.62 20.11 29.00
CA THR A 52 -20.18 18.75 29.00
C THR A 52 -20.53 18.32 27.58
N TRP A 53 -21.13 19.24 26.81
CA TRP A 53 -21.42 19.01 25.39
C TRP A 53 -20.15 18.85 24.55
N LEU A 54 -19.15 19.71 24.74
CA LEU A 54 -17.87 19.64 24.02
C LEU A 54 -17.16 18.30 24.23
N LYS A 55 -17.10 17.83 25.49
CA LYS A 55 -16.49 16.53 25.84
C LYS A 55 -17.23 15.38 25.16
N ALA A 56 -18.57 15.35 25.23
CA ALA A 56 -19.37 14.31 24.61
C ALA A 56 -19.21 14.29 23.07
N ARG A 57 -19.08 15.46 22.45
CA ARG A 57 -18.85 15.55 21.00
C ARG A 57 -17.43 15.14 20.61
N ALA A 58 -16.43 15.51 21.41
CA ALA A 58 -15.04 15.11 21.20
C ALA A 58 -14.88 13.58 21.34
N GLU A 59 -15.45 12.98 22.39
CA GLU A 59 -15.43 11.51 22.58
C GLU A 59 -16.06 10.79 21.39
N LYS A 60 -17.26 11.23 20.95
CA LYS A 60 -17.93 10.65 19.78
C LYS A 60 -17.13 10.77 18.49
N GLU A 61 -16.47 11.91 18.26
CA GLU A 61 -15.61 12.12 17.09
C GLU A 61 -14.34 11.26 17.16
N GLN A 62 -13.74 11.14 18.35
CA GLN A 62 -12.56 10.30 18.58
C GLN A 62 -12.87 8.82 18.35
N ASP A 63 -13.99 8.33 18.89
CA ASP A 63 -14.46 6.97 18.66
C ASP A 63 -14.74 6.70 17.18
N PHE A 64 -15.36 7.65 16.48
CA PHE A 64 -15.57 7.55 15.04
C PHE A 64 -14.25 7.46 14.28
N ARG A 65 -13.25 8.29 14.63
CA ARG A 65 -11.91 8.25 14.02
C ARG A 65 -11.21 6.91 14.27
N HIS A 66 -11.29 6.38 15.49
CA HIS A 66 -10.74 5.08 15.84
C HIS A 66 -11.44 3.95 15.07
N ALA A 67 -12.76 3.96 14.99
CA ALA A 67 -13.52 2.97 14.23
C ALA A 67 -13.19 3.02 12.72
N ALA A 68 -13.12 4.22 12.15
CA ALA A 68 -12.75 4.42 10.75
C ALA A 68 -11.31 3.95 10.47
N PHE A 69 -10.38 4.26 11.38
CA PHE A 69 -9.00 3.79 11.29
C PHE A 69 -8.93 2.25 11.36
N ASN A 70 -9.56 1.65 12.37
CA ASN A 70 -9.59 0.19 12.54
C ASN A 70 -10.21 -0.53 11.34
N HIS A 71 -11.27 0.03 10.76
CA HIS A 71 -11.89 -0.51 9.56
C HIS A 71 -10.95 -0.49 8.36
N ARG A 72 -10.27 0.64 8.12
CA ARG A 72 -9.26 0.76 7.05
C ARG A 72 -8.11 -0.22 7.26
N THR A 73 -7.59 -0.31 8.48
CA THR A 73 -6.52 -1.24 8.84
C THR A 73 -6.95 -2.70 8.63
N THR A 74 -8.18 -3.05 9.00
CA THR A 74 -8.71 -4.41 8.80
C THR A 74 -8.82 -4.76 7.31
N ILE A 75 -9.29 -3.82 6.47
CA ILE A 75 -9.35 -4.02 5.02
C ILE A 75 -7.94 -4.23 4.46
N LEU A 76 -7.00 -3.36 4.80
CA LEU A 76 -5.60 -3.46 4.38
C LEU A 76 -4.98 -4.79 4.81
N GLU A 77 -5.19 -5.21 6.06
CA GLU A 77 -4.71 -6.50 6.55
C GLU A 77 -5.29 -7.68 5.75
N SER A 78 -6.58 -7.63 5.43
CA SER A 78 -7.24 -8.69 4.66
C SER A 78 -6.71 -8.77 3.23
N ASP A 79 -6.41 -7.63 2.61
CA ASP A 79 -5.82 -7.54 1.28
C ASP A 79 -4.38 -8.06 1.26
N VAL A 80 -3.56 -7.65 2.23
CA VAL A 80 -2.19 -8.15 2.40
C VAL A 80 -2.19 -9.67 2.62
N LYS A 81 -3.04 -10.18 3.52
CA LYS A 81 -3.18 -11.63 3.76
C LYS A 81 -3.62 -12.36 2.49
N GLY A 82 -4.56 -11.79 1.73
CA GLY A 82 -5.02 -12.32 0.45
C GLY A 82 -3.91 -12.40 -0.59
N SER A 83 -3.16 -11.30 -0.76
CA SER A 83 -2.02 -11.21 -1.69
C SER A 83 -0.92 -12.22 -1.35
N ILE A 84 -0.56 -12.35 -0.07
CA ILE A 84 0.40 -13.37 0.40
C ILE A 84 -0.11 -14.78 0.07
N ARG A 85 -1.39 -15.06 0.31
CA ARG A 85 -1.98 -16.38 0.03
C ARG A 85 -1.98 -16.70 -1.47
N ILE A 86 -2.39 -15.76 -2.32
CA ILE A 86 -2.38 -15.93 -3.78
C ILE A 86 -0.96 -16.16 -4.29
N ASN A 87 0.00 -15.36 -3.84
CA ASN A 87 1.40 -15.50 -4.22
C ASN A 87 2.00 -16.85 -3.78
N THR A 88 1.67 -17.30 -2.57
CA THR A 88 2.12 -18.59 -2.03
C THR A 88 1.51 -19.75 -2.82
N MET A 89 0.19 -19.73 -3.04
CA MET A 89 -0.51 -20.75 -3.83
C MET A 89 0.01 -20.80 -5.28
N GLY A 90 0.17 -19.65 -5.92
CA GLY A 90 0.71 -19.57 -7.28
C GLY A 90 2.13 -20.14 -7.38
N THR A 91 2.97 -19.93 -6.36
CA THR A 91 4.32 -20.51 -6.31
C THR A 91 4.28 -22.03 -6.13
N ILE A 92 3.36 -22.56 -5.30
CA ILE A 92 3.16 -24.00 -5.12
C ILE A 92 2.66 -24.65 -6.41
N PHE A 93 1.67 -24.06 -7.10
CA PHE A 93 1.18 -24.60 -8.37
C PHE A 93 2.26 -24.57 -9.45
N ALA A 94 3.04 -23.49 -9.55
CA ALA A 94 4.17 -23.43 -10.47
C ALA A 94 5.18 -24.55 -10.20
N PHE A 95 5.49 -24.81 -8.93
CA PHE A 95 6.37 -25.92 -8.54
C PHE A 95 5.80 -27.28 -8.97
N ILE A 96 4.51 -27.54 -8.74
CA ILE A 96 3.84 -28.80 -9.13
C ILE A 96 3.86 -29.00 -10.66
N ILE A 97 3.62 -27.94 -11.44
CA ILE A 97 3.65 -27.99 -12.90
C ILE A 97 5.07 -28.33 -13.39
N ILE A 98 6.09 -27.67 -12.85
CA ILE A 98 7.49 -27.94 -13.21
C ILE A 98 7.86 -29.39 -12.86
N MET A 99 7.52 -29.84 -11.65
CA MET A 99 7.77 -31.22 -11.20
C MET A 99 7.07 -32.25 -12.11
N SER A 100 5.81 -32.00 -12.46
CA SER A 100 5.05 -32.86 -13.38
C SER A 100 5.69 -32.89 -14.77
N GLY A 101 6.13 -31.75 -15.29
CA GLY A 101 6.82 -31.66 -16.58
C GLY A 101 8.16 -32.41 -16.60
N MET A 102 8.93 -32.32 -15.51
CA MET A 102 10.18 -33.07 -15.34
C MET A 102 9.94 -34.58 -15.23
N ALA A 103 8.92 -35.01 -14.47
CA ALA A 103 8.56 -36.42 -14.36
C ALA A 103 8.10 -36.99 -15.71
N PHE A 104 7.32 -36.23 -16.47
CA PHE A 104 6.88 -36.61 -17.82
C PHE A 104 8.05 -36.71 -18.80
N SER A 105 9.01 -35.78 -18.73
CA SER A 105 10.25 -35.87 -19.50
C SER A 105 11.03 -37.15 -19.17
N ALA A 106 11.22 -37.47 -17.89
CA ALA A 106 11.91 -38.68 -17.47
C ALA A 106 11.20 -39.95 -17.98
N PHE A 107 9.86 -39.96 -17.94
CA PHE A 107 9.05 -41.05 -18.49
C PHE A 107 9.27 -41.23 -20.01
N LEU A 108 9.30 -40.14 -20.79
CA LEU A 108 9.58 -40.18 -22.23
C LEU A 108 10.97 -40.74 -22.55
N VAL A 109 11.98 -40.35 -21.77
CA VAL A 109 13.35 -40.87 -21.92
C VAL A 109 13.39 -42.37 -21.63
N HIS A 110 12.68 -42.83 -20.60
CA HIS A 110 12.62 -44.24 -20.22
C HIS A 110 12.02 -45.13 -21.32
N TYR A 111 10.97 -44.66 -22.02
CA TYR A 111 10.34 -45.38 -23.13
C TYR A 111 11.08 -45.26 -24.48
N GLY A 112 12.31 -44.72 -24.48
CA GLY A 112 13.18 -44.67 -25.66
C GLY A 112 13.04 -43.41 -26.52
N SER A 113 12.21 -42.45 -26.13
CA SER A 113 12.05 -41.16 -26.83
C SER A 113 13.01 -40.10 -26.27
N ILE A 114 14.31 -40.39 -26.34
CA ILE A 114 15.38 -39.56 -25.74
C ILE A 114 15.36 -38.12 -26.28
N ILE A 115 15.18 -37.95 -27.60
CA ILE A 115 15.17 -36.62 -28.26
C ILE A 115 13.98 -35.79 -27.75
N ALA A 116 12.78 -36.39 -27.70
CA ALA A 116 11.58 -35.71 -27.24
C ALA A 116 11.67 -35.36 -25.75
N GLY A 117 12.14 -36.28 -24.91
CA GLY A 117 12.32 -36.04 -23.48
C GLY A 117 13.33 -34.93 -23.19
N THR A 118 14.45 -34.89 -23.92
CA THR A 118 15.50 -33.87 -23.75
C THR A 118 15.00 -32.48 -24.14
N ILE A 119 14.36 -32.34 -25.32
CA ILE A 119 13.79 -31.07 -25.77
C ILE A 119 12.72 -30.58 -24.79
N PHE A 120 11.83 -31.49 -24.34
CA PHE A 120 10.77 -31.15 -23.42
C PHE A 120 11.30 -30.67 -22.06
N SER A 121 12.33 -31.32 -21.50
CA SER A 121 12.97 -30.87 -20.26
C SER A 121 13.60 -29.48 -20.41
N GLY A 122 14.29 -29.23 -21.53
CA GLY A 122 14.91 -27.93 -21.82
C GLY A 122 13.90 -26.81 -21.90
N LEU A 123 12.77 -27.03 -22.60
CA LEU A 123 11.67 -26.07 -22.66
C LEU A 123 11.06 -25.79 -21.29
N THR A 124 10.90 -26.83 -20.46
CA THR A 124 10.33 -26.69 -19.11
C THR A 124 11.22 -25.82 -18.21
N ILE A 125 12.54 -25.99 -18.29
CA ILE A 125 13.52 -25.20 -17.53
C ILE A 125 13.54 -23.74 -18.00
N VAL A 126 13.57 -23.50 -19.32
CA VAL A 126 13.53 -22.15 -19.89
C VAL A 126 12.25 -21.43 -19.50
N TYR A 127 11.10 -22.12 -19.57
CA TYR A 127 9.82 -21.58 -19.16
C TYR A 127 9.81 -21.23 -17.66
N ALA A 128 10.31 -22.12 -16.80
CA ALA A 128 10.43 -21.86 -15.36
C ALA A 128 11.30 -20.61 -15.09
N ALA A 129 12.48 -20.52 -15.72
CA ALA A 129 13.37 -19.37 -15.58
C ALA A 129 12.68 -18.06 -16.02
N SER A 130 11.90 -18.10 -17.11
CA SER A 130 11.14 -16.94 -17.60
C SER A 130 10.09 -16.45 -16.60
N LEU A 131 9.38 -17.37 -15.92
CA LEU A 131 8.39 -17.04 -14.90
C LEU A 131 9.04 -16.38 -13.67
N PHE A 132 10.17 -16.92 -13.19
CA PHE A 132 10.89 -16.34 -12.06
C PHE A 132 11.49 -14.97 -12.37
N LEU A 133 12.06 -14.79 -13.56
CA LEU A 133 12.60 -13.50 -14.00
C LEU A 133 11.51 -12.44 -14.19
N ARG A 134 10.34 -12.82 -14.74
CA ARG A 134 9.20 -11.92 -14.89
C ARG A 134 8.65 -11.49 -13.52
N LYS A 135 8.56 -12.40 -12.55
CA LYS A 135 8.18 -12.08 -11.17
C LYS A 135 9.14 -11.08 -10.52
N LYS A 136 10.46 -11.27 -10.66
CA LYS A 136 11.49 -10.35 -10.14
C LYS A 136 11.38 -8.95 -10.74
N ARG A 137 11.10 -8.84 -12.04
CA ARG A 137 10.95 -7.55 -12.73
C ARG A 137 9.74 -6.77 -12.23
N ASN A 138 8.61 -7.44 -12.04
CA ASN A 138 7.39 -6.79 -11.54
C ASN A 138 7.61 -6.24 -10.12
N MET A 139 8.28 -7.00 -9.23
CA MET A 139 8.61 -6.51 -7.88
C MET A 139 9.61 -5.34 -7.87
N SER A 140 10.38 -5.13 -8.94
CA SER A 140 11.32 -4.01 -9.06
C SER A 140 10.66 -2.73 -9.59
N ASN A 141 9.56 -2.85 -10.34
CA ASN A 141 8.84 -1.70 -10.89
C ASN A 141 7.74 -1.16 -9.95
N GLU A 142 7.44 -1.90 -8.88
CA GLU A 142 6.44 -1.55 -7.87
C GLU A 142 7.09 -0.87 -6.64
N LYS A 143 8.42 -0.76 -6.61
CA LYS A 143 9.20 0.00 -5.62
C LYS A 143 9.59 1.35 -6.19
#